data_AF-A0A2J7ZQ36-F1
#
_entry.id   AF-A0A2J7ZQ36-F1
#
_cell.length_a   1.000
_cell.length_b   1.000
_cell.length_c   1.000
_cell.angle_alpha   90.00
_cell.angle_beta   90.00
_cell.angle_gamma   90.00
#
_symmetry.space_group_name_H-M   'P 1'
#
loop_
_entity.id
_entity.type
_entity.pdbx_description
1 polymer ?
#
loop_
_entity_poly.entity_id
_entity_poly.type
_entity_poly.pdbx_seq_one_letter_code
_entity_poly.pdbx_strand_id
1 'polypeptide(L)'
;MANPVMTFPEMVKDAARRLPIAAARLARVPGSGVPLSAAEAHRVAPMLDVLEAALAEDGSLADDLVSDEAVRLALLRLVAFAVREPQPNNPASMAVAERAVSTSVSLLRLEARAPRRARAQLDFGRKLLRMDTLQALSRALSQSAADLQAVGQAPGPPQEAAAAEAGPAAATGQAQAQLWANAVRPTGMCCLLDSLMGLAYAQVEGGARWPEQLQRQPHVYVCELTAALRDSCVLEHCARWALHVQLAEGTGRVVQEGFAEKAVSDFSWVLLQADFLATQIQDHSAAPALREALSGPSVRHLVLSLGLVSLCAADGGPSHGLPDELLLHLPITGCGGANLRGTHGRQRLFKGVVLRMLRVLGCSSAASTTPPRDWRLVMGLLRRIGLWAVASARAEGEGAEAEAGPAPPPQELVLATTEVLAVALPALEQYRRLVYGQRAASAADAPGALAEAEAAWWWLAVEVATHCVRRGVGVDVGALSGFVWRGMLRKGGVRFASVSYWKCGRLAMMCVCLLDADEHQ
;
A
#
# COMPACT_ATOMS: atom_id res chain seq x y z
N MET A 1 -9.52 -53.16 7.05
CA MET A 1 -8.96 -52.43 8.21
C MET A 1 -9.13 -50.95 7.93
N ALA A 2 -9.93 -50.24 8.72
CA ALA A 2 -10.11 -48.80 8.55
C ALA A 2 -8.87 -48.08 9.12
N ASN A 3 -8.27 -47.18 8.34
CA ASN A 3 -7.20 -46.33 8.87
C ASN A 3 -7.78 -45.45 9.99
N PRO A 4 -7.14 -45.35 11.16
CA PRO A 4 -7.63 -44.48 12.22
C PRO A 4 -7.68 -43.04 11.69
N VAL A 5 -8.86 -42.43 11.81
CA VAL A 5 -9.06 -41.02 11.44
C VAL A 5 -8.28 -40.17 12.44
N MET A 6 -7.20 -39.54 12.01
CA MET A 6 -6.45 -38.60 12.85
C MET A 6 -7.29 -37.36 13.12
N THR A 7 -7.32 -36.92 14.38
CA THR A 7 -7.98 -35.65 14.76
C THR A 7 -7.11 -34.47 14.32
N PHE A 8 -7.73 -33.29 14.13
CA PHE A 8 -7.01 -32.09 13.70
C PHE A 8 -5.79 -31.73 14.58
N PRO A 9 -5.89 -31.74 15.93
CA PRO A 9 -4.72 -31.50 16.78
C PRO A 9 -3.59 -32.54 16.59
N GLU A 10 -3.92 -33.80 16.30
CA GLU A 10 -2.91 -34.83 16.04
C GLU A 10 -2.25 -34.65 14.68
N MET A 11 -2.99 -34.19 13.67
CA MET A 11 -2.41 -33.81 12.38
C MET A 11 -1.43 -32.64 12.51
N VAL A 12 -1.76 -31.63 13.32
CA VAL A 12 -0.88 -30.48 13.60
C VAL A 12 0.41 -30.94 14.29
N LYS A 13 0.31 -31.81 15.29
CA LYS A 13 1.48 -32.36 15.99
C LYS A 13 2.37 -33.21 15.08
N ASP A 14 1.78 -34.04 14.21
CA ASP A 14 2.55 -34.83 13.22
C ASP A 14 3.28 -33.90 12.24
N ALA A 15 2.57 -32.89 11.72
CA ALA A 15 3.14 -31.89 10.82
C ALA A 15 4.31 -31.14 11.49
N ALA A 16 4.10 -30.61 12.70
CA ALA A 16 5.12 -29.89 13.46
C ALA A 16 6.37 -30.75 13.76
N ARG A 17 6.19 -32.04 14.03
CA ARG A 17 7.29 -32.98 14.28
C ARG A 17 8.11 -33.28 13.02
N ARG A 18 7.45 -33.43 11.88
CA ARG A 18 8.08 -33.88 10.62
C ARG A 18 8.66 -32.72 9.80
N LEU A 19 8.08 -31.52 9.91
CA LEU A 19 8.47 -30.36 9.10
C LEU A 19 9.95 -29.97 9.25
N PRO A 20 10.55 -29.95 10.46
CA PRO A 20 11.95 -29.53 10.62
C PRO A 20 12.95 -30.37 9.82
N ILE A 21 12.75 -31.69 9.74
CA ILE A 21 13.61 -32.60 8.99
C ILE A 21 13.45 -32.35 7.48
N ALA A 22 12.21 -32.23 7.00
CA ALA A 22 11.92 -31.97 5.60
C ALA A 22 12.47 -30.60 5.16
N ALA A 23 12.28 -29.56 5.96
CA ALA A 23 12.81 -28.22 5.72
C ALA A 23 14.34 -28.19 5.68
N ALA A 24 15.01 -28.94 6.57
CA ALA A 24 16.47 -29.05 6.56
C ALA A 24 16.99 -29.70 5.27
N ARG A 25 16.33 -30.76 4.79
CA ARG A 25 16.67 -31.44 3.52
C ARG A 25 16.43 -30.54 2.31
N LEU A 26 15.32 -29.79 2.27
CA LEU A 26 15.03 -28.82 1.19
C LEU A 26 16.05 -27.69 1.15
N ALA A 27 16.38 -27.12 2.30
CA ALA A 27 17.38 -26.06 2.42
C ALA A 27 18.83 -26.58 2.33
N ARG A 28 19.02 -27.87 2.02
CA ARG A 28 20.34 -28.53 1.87
C ARG A 28 21.27 -28.30 3.06
N VAL A 29 20.71 -28.31 4.27
CA VAL A 29 21.50 -28.13 5.49
C VAL A 29 22.50 -29.29 5.60
N PRO A 30 23.80 -29.03 5.83
CA PRO A 30 24.80 -30.09 5.97
C PRO A 30 24.37 -31.14 7.02
N GLY A 31 24.46 -32.42 6.66
CA GLY A 31 24.08 -33.54 7.53
C GLY A 31 22.58 -33.87 7.58
N SER A 32 21.72 -33.15 6.84
CA SER A 32 20.26 -33.42 6.82
C SER A 32 19.84 -34.64 6.00
N GLY A 33 20.77 -35.27 5.26
CA GLY A 33 20.52 -36.41 4.38
C GLY A 33 20.41 -36.04 2.90
N VAL A 34 19.92 -36.97 2.08
CA VAL A 34 19.73 -36.77 0.63
C VAL A 34 18.64 -35.71 0.38
N PRO A 35 18.79 -34.82 -0.62
CA PRO A 35 17.74 -33.88 -1.01
C PRO A 35 16.37 -34.56 -1.17
N LEU A 36 15.27 -33.84 -0.87
CA LEU A 36 13.93 -34.42 -1.04
C LEU A 36 13.68 -34.77 -2.51
N SER A 37 13.14 -35.96 -2.73
CA SER A 37 12.52 -36.32 -4.00
C SER A 37 11.27 -35.47 -4.26
N ALA A 38 10.82 -35.39 -5.52
CA ALA A 38 9.58 -34.67 -5.86
C ALA A 38 8.36 -35.23 -5.10
N ALA A 39 8.30 -36.55 -4.89
CA ALA A 39 7.23 -37.21 -4.13
C ALA A 39 7.27 -36.83 -2.63
N GLU A 40 8.45 -36.67 -2.04
CA GLU A 40 8.58 -36.19 -0.66
C GLU A 40 8.24 -34.70 -0.54
N ALA A 41 8.67 -33.86 -1.49
CA ALA A 41 8.31 -32.45 -1.53
C ALA A 41 6.78 -32.27 -1.62
N HIS A 42 6.10 -33.10 -2.41
CA HIS A 42 4.63 -33.11 -2.49
C HIS A 42 3.96 -33.40 -1.14
N ARG A 43 4.60 -34.12 -0.22
CA ARG A 43 4.08 -34.38 1.14
C ARG A 43 4.30 -33.21 2.10
N VAL A 44 5.23 -32.30 1.82
CA VAL A 44 5.50 -31.13 2.68
C VAL A 44 4.40 -30.08 2.53
N ALA A 45 3.85 -29.92 1.33
CA ALA A 45 2.77 -28.97 1.07
C ALA A 45 1.53 -29.17 1.98
N PRO A 46 0.92 -30.37 2.07
CA PRO A 46 -0.19 -30.62 3.01
C PRO A 46 0.16 -30.39 4.49
N MET A 47 1.42 -30.60 4.88
CA MET A 47 1.84 -30.32 6.25
C MET A 47 1.79 -28.81 6.55
N LEU A 48 2.19 -27.98 5.59
CA LEU A 48 2.10 -26.52 5.70
C LEU A 48 0.63 -26.05 5.71
N ASP A 49 -0.22 -26.66 4.89
CA ASP A 49 -1.67 -26.37 4.87
C ASP A 49 -2.30 -26.63 6.26
N VAL A 50 -1.93 -27.74 6.92
CA VAL A 50 -2.38 -28.07 8.28
C VAL A 50 -1.90 -27.04 9.32
N LEU A 51 -0.64 -26.63 9.24
CA LEU A 51 -0.09 -25.62 10.15
C LEU A 51 -0.72 -24.25 9.92
N GLU A 52 -0.94 -23.86 8.67
CA GLU A 52 -1.61 -22.62 8.31
C GLU A 52 -3.04 -22.57 8.84
N ALA A 53 -3.81 -23.66 8.69
CA ALA A 53 -5.14 -23.77 9.26
C ALA A 53 -5.13 -23.60 10.79
N ALA A 54 -4.16 -24.22 11.47
CA ALA A 54 -4.03 -24.09 12.92
C ALA A 54 -3.64 -22.67 13.38
N LEU A 55 -2.85 -21.95 12.59
CA LEU A 55 -2.54 -20.54 12.83
C LEU A 55 -3.79 -19.66 12.59
N ALA A 56 -4.58 -19.95 11.56
CA ALA A 56 -5.79 -19.19 11.24
C ALA A 56 -6.89 -19.27 12.31
N GLU A 57 -6.97 -20.37 13.07
CA GLU A 57 -7.92 -20.52 14.19
C GLU A 57 -7.60 -19.63 15.40
N ASP A 58 -6.40 -19.05 15.48
CA ASP A 58 -5.98 -18.09 16.52
C ASP A 58 -6.26 -18.55 17.98
N GLY A 59 -6.00 -19.84 18.24
CA GLY A 59 -6.21 -20.50 19.54
C GLY A 59 -4.92 -20.88 20.27
N SER A 60 -5.05 -21.77 21.28
CA SER A 60 -3.89 -22.30 22.04
C SER A 60 -2.92 -23.09 21.16
N LEU A 61 -3.42 -23.79 20.13
CA LEU A 61 -2.57 -24.47 19.15
C LEU A 61 -1.67 -23.47 18.41
N ALA A 62 -2.17 -22.28 18.07
CA ALA A 62 -1.37 -21.24 17.44
C ALA A 62 -0.27 -20.74 18.39
N ASP A 63 -0.58 -20.58 19.69
CA ASP A 63 0.42 -20.22 20.72
C ASP A 63 1.54 -21.27 20.84
N ASP A 64 1.16 -22.55 20.84
CA ASP A 64 2.11 -23.66 20.93
C ASP A 64 3.01 -23.70 19.69
N LEU A 65 2.44 -23.59 18.49
CA LEU A 65 3.18 -23.56 17.22
C LEU A 65 4.11 -22.36 17.10
N VAL A 66 3.65 -21.17 17.49
CA VAL A 66 4.46 -19.95 17.49
C VAL A 66 5.60 -20.06 18.50
N SER A 67 5.38 -20.74 19.62
CA SER A 67 6.38 -20.92 20.67
C SER A 67 7.42 -21.99 20.31
N ASP A 68 7.06 -22.97 19.48
CA ASP A 68 7.94 -24.03 19.02
C ASP A 68 9.08 -23.50 18.13
N GLU A 69 10.31 -23.55 18.67
CA GLU A 69 11.49 -23.08 17.96
C GLU A 69 11.84 -23.93 16.73
N ALA A 70 11.57 -25.23 16.75
CA ALA A 70 11.86 -26.11 15.63
C ALA A 70 10.94 -25.80 14.44
N VAL A 71 9.65 -25.54 14.71
CA VAL A 71 8.69 -25.11 13.67
C VAL A 71 9.10 -23.76 13.08
N ARG A 72 9.40 -22.76 13.91
CA ARG A 72 9.88 -21.45 13.42
C ARG A 72 11.15 -21.58 12.58
N LEU A 73 12.13 -22.37 13.03
CA LEU A 73 13.36 -22.60 12.28
C LEU A 73 13.11 -23.32 10.94
N ALA A 74 12.16 -24.27 10.92
CA ALA A 74 11.73 -24.93 9.70
C ALA A 74 11.12 -23.94 8.70
N LEU A 75 10.21 -23.08 9.17
CA LEU A 75 9.60 -22.02 8.34
C LEU A 75 10.65 -21.04 7.81
N LEU A 76 11.61 -20.59 8.63
CA LEU A 76 12.71 -19.72 8.18
C LEU A 76 13.51 -20.36 7.03
N ARG A 77 13.83 -21.66 7.14
CA ARG A 77 14.54 -22.42 6.10
C ARG A 77 13.71 -22.54 4.82
N LEU A 78 12.42 -22.80 4.94
CA LEU A 78 11.52 -22.91 3.80
C LEU A 78 11.28 -21.57 3.11
N VAL A 79 11.19 -20.46 3.86
CA VAL A 79 11.15 -19.11 3.27
C VAL A 79 12.46 -18.81 2.54
N ALA A 80 13.62 -19.12 3.13
CA ALA A 80 14.91 -18.96 2.46
C ALA A 80 14.97 -19.73 1.14
N PHE A 81 14.50 -20.98 1.13
CA PHE A 81 14.34 -21.79 -0.07
C PHE A 81 13.38 -21.14 -1.08
N ALA A 82 12.23 -20.65 -0.62
CA ALA A 82 11.22 -20.01 -1.45
C ALA A 82 11.70 -18.70 -2.10
N VAL A 83 12.60 -17.94 -1.47
CA VAL A 83 13.02 -16.61 -1.96
C VAL A 83 14.39 -16.61 -2.65
N ARG A 84 15.31 -17.53 -2.35
CA ARG A 84 16.70 -17.48 -2.85
C ARG A 84 16.96 -18.34 -4.09
N GLU A 85 16.33 -19.50 -4.20
CA GLU A 85 16.63 -20.39 -5.32
C GLU A 85 15.75 -20.04 -6.52
N PRO A 86 16.33 -19.89 -7.73
CA PRO A 86 15.55 -20.04 -8.96
C PRO A 86 15.07 -21.49 -8.95
N GLN A 87 13.82 -21.68 -8.55
CA GLN A 87 13.28 -23.02 -8.39
C GLN A 87 13.32 -23.72 -9.76
N PRO A 88 13.83 -24.96 -9.83
CA PRO A 88 13.59 -25.77 -11.02
C PRO A 88 12.08 -25.79 -11.27
N ASN A 89 11.65 -25.92 -12.53
CA ASN A 89 10.23 -25.96 -12.97
C ASN A 89 9.43 -27.16 -12.41
N ASN A 90 9.76 -27.65 -11.21
CA ASN A 90 9.08 -28.69 -10.48
C ASN A 90 7.87 -28.09 -9.72
N PRO A 91 6.63 -28.47 -10.08
CA PRO A 91 5.43 -27.95 -9.45
C PRO A 91 5.36 -28.26 -7.94
N ALA A 92 5.95 -29.38 -7.49
CA ALA A 92 5.95 -29.73 -6.06
C ALA A 92 6.80 -28.75 -5.23
N SER A 93 7.94 -28.31 -5.76
CA SER A 93 8.80 -27.34 -5.07
C SER A 93 8.14 -25.95 -5.02
N MET A 94 7.48 -25.54 -6.11
CA MET A 94 6.70 -24.31 -6.13
C MET A 94 5.56 -24.33 -5.12
N ALA A 95 4.81 -25.44 -5.07
CA ALA A 95 3.74 -25.66 -4.11
C ALA A 95 4.21 -25.54 -2.65
N VAL A 96 5.40 -26.06 -2.34
CA VAL A 96 6.02 -25.92 -1.01
C VAL A 96 6.46 -24.48 -0.75
N ALA A 97 7.08 -23.81 -1.73
CA ALA A 97 7.54 -22.44 -1.59
C ALA A 97 6.37 -21.47 -1.32
N GLU A 98 5.28 -21.59 -2.09
CA GLU A 98 4.05 -20.80 -1.93
C GLU A 98 3.46 -20.98 -0.53
N ARG A 99 3.21 -22.22 -0.13
CA ARG A 99 2.64 -22.54 1.19
C ARG A 99 3.56 -22.12 2.32
N ALA A 100 4.87 -22.26 2.18
CA ALA A 100 5.81 -21.82 3.21
C ALA A 100 5.75 -20.31 3.44
N VAL A 101 5.60 -19.54 2.36
CA VAL A 101 5.38 -18.10 2.44
C VAL A 101 4.02 -17.81 3.08
N SER A 102 2.95 -18.50 2.66
CA SER A 102 1.59 -18.33 3.22
C SER A 102 1.54 -18.65 4.72
N THR A 103 2.06 -19.80 5.14
CA THR A 103 2.15 -20.19 6.57
C THR A 103 2.96 -19.17 7.38
N SER A 104 4.05 -18.63 6.81
CA SER A 104 4.86 -17.60 7.47
C SER A 104 4.12 -16.27 7.59
N VAL A 105 3.35 -15.90 6.57
CA VAL A 105 2.43 -14.75 6.60
C VAL A 105 1.39 -14.92 7.71
N SER A 106 0.75 -16.09 7.81
CA SER A 106 -0.21 -16.40 8.87
C SER A 106 0.41 -16.29 10.25
N LEU A 107 1.62 -16.81 10.46
CA LEU A 107 2.36 -16.66 11.72
C LEU A 107 2.62 -15.18 12.07
N LEU A 108 3.05 -14.38 11.09
CA LEU A 108 3.36 -12.95 11.29
C LEU A 108 2.10 -12.10 11.54
N ARG A 109 0.94 -12.52 11.00
CA ARG A 109 -0.34 -11.82 11.13
C ARG A 109 -1.17 -12.20 12.36
N LEU A 110 -0.73 -13.21 13.14
CA LEU A 110 -1.42 -13.57 14.38
C LEU A 110 -1.56 -12.37 15.31
N GLU A 111 -2.73 -12.23 15.92
CA GLU A 111 -2.96 -11.19 16.91
C GLU A 111 -2.06 -11.42 18.13
N ALA A 112 -1.28 -10.42 18.50
CA ALA A 112 -0.30 -10.50 19.58
C ALA A 112 -0.95 -10.45 20.98
N ARG A 113 -1.94 -11.30 21.27
CA ARG A 113 -2.71 -11.29 22.55
C ARG A 113 -1.87 -11.59 23.79
N ALA A 114 -0.79 -12.37 23.63
CA ALA A 114 0.11 -12.77 24.70
C ALA A 114 1.53 -12.21 24.50
N PRO A 115 2.24 -11.80 25.57
CA PRO A 115 3.60 -11.26 25.44
C PRO A 115 4.58 -12.26 24.81
N ARG A 116 4.39 -13.55 25.08
CA ARG A 116 5.23 -14.63 24.52
C ARG A 116 5.07 -14.74 23.01
N ARG A 117 3.84 -14.61 22.51
CA ARG A 117 3.52 -14.62 21.08
C ARG A 117 4.13 -13.42 20.36
N ALA A 118 3.95 -12.22 20.90
CA ALA A 118 4.54 -11.00 20.37
C ALA A 118 6.07 -11.12 20.23
N ARG A 119 6.73 -11.60 21.29
CA ARG A 119 8.18 -11.86 21.29
C ARG A 119 8.59 -12.87 20.22
N ALA A 120 7.88 -13.98 20.12
CA ALA A 120 8.15 -15.02 19.13
C ALA A 120 8.02 -14.50 17.69
N GLN A 121 7.01 -13.70 17.40
CA GLN A 121 6.82 -13.06 16.09
C GLN A 121 7.93 -12.07 15.78
N LEU A 122 8.30 -11.20 16.75
CA LEU A 122 9.42 -10.27 16.60
C LEU A 122 10.75 -11.01 16.36
N ASP A 123 11.04 -12.06 17.13
CA ASP A 123 12.23 -12.87 16.95
C ASP A 123 12.25 -13.57 15.57
N PHE A 124 11.10 -14.05 15.11
CA PHE A 124 10.95 -14.64 13.77
C PHE A 124 11.17 -13.60 12.66
N GLY A 125 10.50 -12.44 12.74
CA GLY A 125 10.65 -11.34 11.79
C GLY A 125 12.08 -10.83 11.70
N ARG A 126 12.77 -10.64 12.84
CA ARG A 126 14.18 -10.24 12.87
C ARG A 126 15.11 -11.29 12.24
N LYS A 127 14.85 -12.58 12.48
CA LYS A 127 15.61 -13.66 11.81
C LYS A 127 15.41 -13.61 10.30
N LEU A 128 14.20 -13.36 9.80
CA LEU A 128 13.96 -13.14 8.36
C LEU A 128 14.78 -11.96 7.82
N LEU A 129 14.78 -10.82 8.51
CA LEU A 129 15.56 -9.65 8.09
C LEU A 129 17.06 -9.94 8.02
N ARG A 130 17.61 -10.60 9.05
CA ARG A 130 19.04 -10.97 9.12
C ARG A 130 19.46 -12.05 8.14
N MET A 131 18.50 -12.77 7.57
CA MET A 131 18.72 -13.71 6.48
C MET A 131 18.67 -13.00 5.11
N ASP A 132 18.81 -11.68 5.04
CA ASP A 132 18.74 -10.91 3.80
C ASP A 132 17.48 -11.21 2.97
N THR A 133 16.38 -11.56 3.65
CA THR A 133 15.16 -12.01 2.98
C THR A 133 14.65 -10.93 2.04
N LEU A 134 14.64 -9.66 2.47
CA LEU A 134 14.21 -8.53 1.64
C LEU A 134 15.11 -8.32 0.41
N GLN A 135 16.43 -8.56 0.53
CA GLN A 135 17.33 -8.50 -0.60
C GLN A 135 17.05 -9.62 -1.61
N ALA A 136 16.74 -10.83 -1.14
CA ALA A 136 16.34 -11.94 -2.00
C ALA A 136 14.99 -11.66 -2.69
N LEU A 137 13.99 -11.15 -1.96
CA LEU A 137 12.72 -10.70 -2.52
C LEU A 137 12.93 -9.66 -3.62
N SER A 138 13.73 -8.64 -3.31
CA SER A 138 14.09 -7.55 -4.22
C SER A 138 14.67 -8.07 -5.55
N ARG A 139 15.62 -9.01 -5.50
CA ARG A 139 16.17 -9.65 -6.72
C ARG A 139 15.12 -10.44 -7.50
N ALA A 140 14.29 -11.22 -6.81
CA ALA A 140 13.25 -12.02 -7.45
C ALA A 140 12.22 -11.12 -8.16
N LEU A 141 11.77 -10.04 -7.51
CA LEU A 141 10.85 -9.06 -8.09
C LEU A 141 11.46 -8.32 -9.28
N SER A 142 12.72 -7.91 -9.16
CA SER A 142 13.45 -7.28 -10.26
C SER A 142 13.57 -8.21 -11.47
N GLN A 143 13.85 -9.49 -11.24
CA GLN A 143 13.90 -10.49 -12.32
C GLN A 143 12.53 -10.69 -12.96
N SER A 144 11.47 -10.88 -12.16
CA SER A 144 10.10 -11.02 -12.69
C SER A 144 9.67 -9.80 -13.51
N ALA A 145 10.04 -8.58 -13.08
CA ALA A 145 9.78 -7.36 -13.84
C ALA A 145 10.54 -7.34 -15.19
N ALA A 146 11.80 -7.78 -15.21
CA ALA A 146 12.60 -7.89 -16.43
C ALA A 146 12.03 -8.93 -17.39
N ASP A 147 11.57 -10.07 -16.88
CA ASP A 147 10.94 -11.14 -17.69
C ASP A 147 9.66 -10.63 -18.36
N LEU A 148 8.79 -9.92 -17.61
CA LEU A 148 7.58 -9.31 -18.15
C LEU A 148 7.90 -8.26 -19.23
N GLN A 149 8.95 -7.45 -19.02
CA GLN A 149 9.41 -6.48 -19.99
C GLN A 149 9.96 -7.13 -21.27
N ALA A 150 10.76 -8.20 -21.14
CA ALA A 150 11.33 -8.93 -22.27
C ALA A 150 10.24 -9.55 -23.15
N VAL A 151 9.22 -10.13 -22.52
CA VAL A 151 8.02 -10.61 -23.23
C VAL A 151 7.32 -9.47 -23.95
N GLY A 152 7.26 -8.27 -23.35
CA GLY A 152 6.76 -7.02 -23.94
C GLY A 152 7.41 -6.63 -25.27
N GLN A 153 8.72 -6.84 -25.38
CA GLN A 153 9.54 -6.39 -26.52
C GLN A 153 9.69 -7.41 -27.65
N ALA A 154 9.29 -8.67 -27.44
CA ALA A 154 9.33 -9.68 -28.49
C ALA A 154 8.45 -9.24 -29.68
N PRO A 155 8.97 -9.27 -30.93
CA PRO A 155 8.19 -8.93 -32.11
C PRO A 155 6.96 -9.84 -32.17
N GLY A 156 5.78 -9.24 -32.27
CA GLY A 156 4.52 -10.00 -32.34
C GLY A 156 4.59 -11.02 -33.47
N PRO A 157 4.04 -12.24 -33.28
CA PRO A 157 4.01 -13.23 -34.35
C PRO A 157 3.35 -12.60 -35.58
N PRO A 158 3.92 -12.75 -36.79
CA PRO A 158 3.32 -12.19 -38.01
C PRO A 158 1.89 -12.73 -38.14
N GLN A 159 0.93 -11.81 -38.04
CA GLN A 159 -0.48 -12.10 -37.85
C GLN A 159 -1.17 -12.64 -39.12
N GLU A 160 -0.44 -12.88 -40.21
CA GLU A 160 -1.06 -13.04 -41.56
C GLU A 160 -0.68 -14.30 -42.37
N ALA A 161 0.10 -15.25 -41.86
CA ALA A 161 0.35 -16.50 -42.61
C ALA A 161 -0.40 -17.68 -42.01
N ALA A 162 -1.70 -17.77 -42.32
CA ALA A 162 -2.50 -18.99 -42.17
C ALA A 162 -1.95 -20.07 -43.13
N ALA A 163 -0.90 -20.77 -42.71
CA ALA A 163 -0.46 -22.00 -43.36
C ALA A 163 -0.18 -23.04 -42.28
N ALA A 164 -1.00 -24.09 -42.33
CA ALA A 164 -0.97 -25.25 -41.45
C ALA A 164 0.44 -25.85 -41.37
N GLU A 165 0.92 -26.12 -40.15
CA GLU A 165 1.23 -27.48 -39.67
C GLU A 165 1.48 -27.41 -38.15
N ALA A 166 1.03 -28.44 -37.45
CA ALA A 166 0.99 -28.53 -35.99
C ALA A 166 2.39 -28.46 -35.36
N GLY A 167 2.72 -27.33 -34.72
CA GLY A 167 4.01 -27.12 -34.05
C GLY A 167 4.12 -25.95 -33.05
N PRO A 168 3.37 -24.83 -33.15
CA PRO A 168 3.58 -23.66 -32.28
C PRO A 168 2.74 -23.62 -30.99
N ALA A 169 1.66 -24.41 -30.86
CA ALA A 169 0.76 -24.33 -29.71
C ALA A 169 1.39 -24.79 -28.38
N ALA A 170 2.29 -25.77 -28.42
CA ALA A 170 2.93 -26.31 -27.21
C ALA A 170 3.98 -25.34 -26.61
N ALA A 171 4.71 -24.61 -27.45
CA ALA A 171 5.70 -23.64 -27.01
C ALA A 171 5.04 -22.43 -26.32
N THR A 172 3.91 -21.96 -26.85
CA THR A 172 3.13 -20.86 -26.26
C THR A 172 2.60 -21.24 -24.87
N GLY A 173 2.04 -22.44 -24.71
CA GLY A 173 1.53 -22.91 -23.42
C GLY A 173 2.60 -23.03 -22.33
N GLN A 174 3.82 -23.45 -22.69
CA GLN A 174 4.92 -23.55 -21.73
C GLN A 174 5.45 -22.17 -21.31
N ALA A 175 5.66 -21.24 -22.25
CA ALA A 175 6.08 -19.88 -21.93
C ALA A 175 5.04 -19.16 -21.05
N GLN A 176 3.76 -19.41 -21.32
CA GLN A 176 2.64 -18.88 -20.57
C GLN A 176 2.58 -19.43 -19.13
N ALA A 177 2.75 -20.74 -18.95
CA ALA A 177 2.82 -21.36 -17.63
C ALA A 177 4.03 -20.86 -16.81
N GLN A 178 5.16 -20.60 -17.47
CA GLN A 178 6.34 -20.01 -16.84
C GLN A 178 6.09 -18.56 -16.41
N LEU A 179 5.47 -17.75 -17.26
CA LEU A 179 5.09 -16.38 -16.90
C LEU A 179 4.14 -16.35 -15.71
N TRP A 180 3.17 -17.26 -15.68
CA TRP A 180 2.26 -17.41 -14.57
C TRP A 180 2.99 -17.77 -13.26
N ALA A 181 3.85 -18.79 -13.31
CA ALA A 181 4.68 -19.17 -12.17
C ALA A 181 5.56 -18.01 -11.67
N ASN A 182 6.11 -17.24 -12.60
CA ASN A 182 6.95 -16.07 -12.32
C ASN A 182 6.15 -14.87 -11.80
N ALA A 183 4.82 -14.87 -11.95
CA ALA A 183 3.93 -13.81 -11.51
C ALA A 183 3.30 -14.12 -10.14
N VAL A 184 2.80 -15.34 -9.92
CA VAL A 184 2.19 -15.76 -8.64
C VAL A 184 3.17 -15.71 -7.48
N ARG A 185 4.43 -16.09 -7.71
CA ARG A 185 5.46 -16.11 -6.67
C ARG A 185 5.73 -14.71 -6.08
N PRO A 186 5.96 -13.66 -6.88
CA PRO A 186 6.00 -12.27 -6.42
C PRO A 186 4.80 -11.83 -5.58
N THR A 187 3.59 -12.30 -5.87
CA THR A 187 2.41 -11.98 -5.05
C THR A 187 2.58 -12.47 -3.61
N GLY A 188 2.97 -13.73 -3.42
CA GLY A 188 3.27 -14.26 -2.09
C GLY A 188 4.38 -13.48 -1.38
N MET A 189 5.40 -13.04 -2.13
CA MET A 189 6.48 -12.20 -1.61
C MET A 189 5.98 -10.83 -1.13
N CYS A 190 5.05 -10.20 -1.85
CA CYS A 190 4.40 -8.97 -1.42
C CYS A 190 3.59 -9.17 -0.13
N CYS A 191 2.87 -10.30 0.01
CA CYS A 191 2.16 -10.64 1.25
C CYS A 191 3.11 -10.83 2.45
N LEU A 192 4.28 -11.42 2.23
CA LEU A 192 5.30 -11.55 3.27
C LEU A 192 5.85 -10.18 3.69
N LEU A 193 6.17 -9.33 2.72
CA LEU A 193 6.62 -7.95 2.96
C LEU A 193 5.58 -7.15 3.73
N ASP A 194 4.31 -7.24 3.31
CA ASP A 194 3.18 -6.65 4.01
C ASP A 194 3.11 -7.10 5.47
N SER A 195 3.23 -8.41 5.71
CA SER A 195 3.16 -8.97 7.06
C SER A 195 4.32 -8.56 7.97
N LEU A 196 5.52 -8.37 7.40
CA LEU A 196 6.67 -7.83 8.14
C LEU A 196 6.42 -6.37 8.58
N MET A 197 5.77 -5.56 7.74
CA MET A 197 5.40 -4.18 8.07
C MET A 197 4.21 -4.10 9.01
N GLY A 198 3.19 -4.94 8.80
CA GLY A 198 2.05 -5.08 9.70
C GLY A 198 2.49 -5.49 11.11
N LEU A 199 3.49 -6.37 11.23
CA LEU A 199 4.10 -6.70 12.51
C LEU A 199 4.76 -5.47 13.16
N ALA A 200 5.48 -4.64 12.41
CA ALA A 200 6.06 -3.41 12.95
C ALA A 200 4.98 -2.44 13.44
N TYR A 201 3.94 -2.26 12.63
CA TYR A 201 2.82 -1.38 12.93
C TYR A 201 2.04 -1.82 14.19
N ALA A 202 1.57 -3.08 14.22
CA ALA A 202 0.76 -3.61 15.32
C ALA A 202 1.48 -3.55 16.68
N GLN A 203 2.80 -3.72 16.67
CA GLN A 203 3.61 -3.71 17.88
C GLN A 203 3.87 -2.29 18.41
N VAL A 204 3.88 -1.28 17.54
CA VAL A 204 3.94 0.13 17.95
C VAL A 204 2.60 0.57 18.55
N GLU A 205 1.48 0.19 17.95
CA GLU A 205 0.14 0.57 18.43
C GLU A 205 -0.25 -0.16 19.73
N GLY A 206 0.01 -1.47 19.81
CA GLY A 206 -0.30 -2.29 20.99
C GLY A 206 0.71 -2.16 22.15
N GLY A 207 1.83 -1.46 21.92
CA GLY A 207 3.01 -1.40 22.78
C GLY A 207 2.74 -1.02 24.25
N ALA A 208 1.80 -0.11 24.47
CA ALA A 208 1.58 0.55 25.75
C ALA A 208 1.17 -0.39 26.90
N ARG A 209 0.69 -1.61 26.60
CA ARG A 209 0.22 -2.57 27.60
C ARG A 209 1.27 -3.59 28.03
N TRP A 210 2.44 -3.61 27.39
CA TRP A 210 3.47 -4.62 27.64
C TRP A 210 4.47 -4.21 28.72
N PRO A 211 5.13 -5.17 29.40
CA PRO A 211 6.27 -4.88 30.27
C PRO A 211 7.35 -4.09 29.52
N GLU A 212 8.04 -3.18 30.21
CA GLU A 212 9.06 -2.27 29.63
C GLU A 212 10.13 -3.00 28.79
N GLN A 213 10.51 -4.22 29.20
CA GLN A 213 11.48 -5.02 28.45
C GLN A 213 10.97 -5.39 27.05
N LEU A 214 9.67 -5.68 26.91
CA LEU A 214 9.07 -6.02 25.62
C LEU A 214 8.84 -4.77 24.79
N GLN A 215 8.57 -3.61 25.39
CA GLN A 215 8.39 -2.34 24.67
C GLN A 215 9.63 -1.93 23.86
N ARG A 216 10.84 -2.33 24.27
CA ARG A 216 12.07 -2.04 23.52
C ARG A 216 12.21 -2.87 22.24
N GLN A 217 11.63 -4.06 22.18
CA GLN A 217 11.80 -4.95 21.02
C GLN A 217 11.14 -4.42 19.74
N PRO A 218 9.91 -3.87 19.76
CA PRO A 218 9.29 -3.22 18.61
C PRO A 218 10.16 -2.11 18.01
N HIS A 219 10.74 -1.24 18.84
CA HIS A 219 11.61 -0.15 18.35
C HIS A 219 12.86 -0.68 17.64
N VAL A 220 13.51 -1.70 18.22
CA VAL A 220 14.67 -2.35 17.57
C VAL A 220 14.25 -3.00 16.25
N TYR A 221 13.10 -3.67 16.21
CA TYR A 221 12.57 -4.28 15.00
C TYR A 221 12.27 -3.25 13.91
N VAL A 222 11.65 -2.12 14.26
CA VAL A 222 11.38 -1.00 13.34
C VAL A 222 12.69 -0.47 12.75
N CYS A 223 13.74 -0.27 13.56
CA CYS A 223 15.05 0.14 13.05
C CYS A 223 15.64 -0.88 12.07
N GLU A 224 15.65 -2.17 12.44
CA GLU A 224 16.17 -3.25 11.57
C GLU A 224 15.36 -3.34 10.26
N LEU A 225 14.03 -3.25 10.34
CA LEU A 225 13.13 -3.32 9.18
C LEU A 225 13.34 -2.13 8.24
N THR A 226 13.33 -0.90 8.75
CA THR A 226 13.47 0.30 7.93
C THR A 226 14.84 0.41 7.25
N ALA A 227 15.91 0.01 7.94
CA ALA A 227 17.23 -0.13 7.34
C ALA A 227 17.23 -1.18 6.22
N ALA A 228 16.68 -2.37 6.48
CA ALA A 228 16.62 -3.44 5.49
C ALA A 228 15.73 -3.09 4.28
N LEU A 229 14.62 -2.35 4.48
CA LEU A 229 13.77 -1.85 3.39
C LEU A 229 14.52 -0.89 2.48
N ARG A 230 15.27 0.07 3.07
CA ARG A 230 16.10 1.02 2.34
C ARG A 230 17.20 0.29 1.57
N ASP A 231 17.99 -0.53 2.25
CA ASP A 231 19.20 -1.14 1.69
C ASP A 231 18.87 -2.18 0.60
N SER A 232 17.72 -2.86 0.70
CA SER A 232 17.31 -3.87 -0.28
C SER A 232 16.63 -3.31 -1.54
N CYS A 233 16.13 -2.08 -1.52
CA CYS A 233 15.27 -1.51 -2.57
C CYS A 233 14.01 -2.35 -2.90
N VAL A 234 13.54 -3.19 -1.98
CA VAL A 234 12.43 -4.13 -2.26
C VAL A 234 11.14 -3.42 -2.65
N LEU A 235 10.82 -2.27 -2.05
CA LEU A 235 9.64 -1.48 -2.38
C LEU A 235 9.69 -0.94 -3.81
N GLU A 236 10.88 -0.53 -4.28
CA GLU A 236 11.08 -0.05 -5.64
C GLU A 236 10.86 -1.17 -6.66
N HIS A 237 11.43 -2.35 -6.41
CA HIS A 237 11.25 -3.50 -7.31
C HIS A 237 9.83 -4.08 -7.26
N CYS A 238 9.16 -4.09 -6.11
CA CYS A 238 7.73 -4.43 -6.03
C CYS A 238 6.89 -3.47 -6.89
N ALA A 239 7.11 -2.15 -6.76
CA ALA A 239 6.37 -1.15 -7.51
C ALA A 239 6.60 -1.31 -9.01
N ARG A 240 7.86 -1.47 -9.42
CA ARG A 240 8.23 -1.73 -10.82
C ARG A 240 7.57 -3.00 -11.35
N TRP A 241 7.62 -4.09 -10.59
CA TRP A 241 6.96 -5.35 -10.96
C TRP A 241 5.44 -5.16 -11.14
N ALA A 242 4.76 -4.53 -10.18
CA ALA A 242 3.31 -4.28 -10.26
C ALA A 242 2.93 -3.45 -11.50
N LEU A 243 3.73 -2.43 -11.84
CA LEU A 243 3.55 -1.63 -13.07
C LEU A 243 3.74 -2.47 -14.35
N HIS A 244 4.73 -3.36 -14.40
CA HIS A 244 4.93 -4.23 -15.56
C HIS A 244 3.85 -5.29 -15.70
N VAL A 245 3.33 -5.84 -14.59
CA VAL A 245 2.19 -6.77 -14.61
C VAL A 245 0.97 -6.07 -15.21
N GLN A 246 0.70 -4.83 -14.81
CA GLN A 246 -0.38 -4.00 -15.36
C GLN A 246 -0.24 -3.76 -16.86
N LEU A 247 0.95 -3.40 -17.33
CA LEU A 247 1.22 -3.21 -18.77
C LEU A 247 1.09 -4.53 -19.56
N ALA A 248 1.50 -5.66 -18.97
CA ALA A 248 1.37 -6.96 -19.59
C ALA A 248 -0.10 -7.39 -19.73
N GLU A 249 -0.94 -7.12 -18.72
CA GLU A 249 -2.38 -7.42 -18.79
C GLU A 249 -3.08 -6.53 -19.83
N GLY A 250 -2.77 -5.23 -19.85
CA GLY A 250 -3.38 -4.31 -20.83
C GLY A 250 -3.00 -4.58 -22.28
N THR A 251 -1.95 -5.36 -22.53
CA THR A 251 -1.58 -5.81 -23.88
C THR A 251 -2.12 -7.22 -24.21
N GLY A 252 -3.00 -7.79 -23.37
CA GLY A 252 -3.57 -9.12 -23.55
C GLY A 252 -2.57 -10.27 -23.37
N ARG A 253 -1.42 -10.01 -22.74
CA ARG A 253 -0.34 -11.00 -22.57
C ARG A 253 -0.44 -11.78 -21.26
N VAL A 254 -1.26 -11.31 -20.32
CA VAL A 254 -1.56 -12.02 -19.07
C VAL A 254 -2.78 -12.90 -19.27
N VAL A 255 -2.67 -14.13 -18.78
CA VAL A 255 -3.62 -15.23 -19.02
C VAL A 255 -4.90 -15.10 -18.22
N GLN A 256 -4.79 -14.51 -17.04
CA GLN A 256 -5.86 -14.46 -16.07
C GLN A 256 -6.24 -13.01 -15.85
N GLU A 257 -7.45 -12.68 -16.29
CA GLU A 257 -8.12 -11.41 -16.00
C GLU A 257 -8.14 -11.15 -14.49
N GLY A 258 -7.77 -9.93 -14.09
CA GLY A 258 -7.76 -9.49 -12.70
C GLY A 258 -6.46 -9.82 -11.94
N PHE A 259 -5.47 -10.45 -12.59
CA PHE A 259 -4.19 -10.72 -11.93
C PHE A 259 -3.41 -9.43 -11.62
N ALA A 260 -3.34 -8.49 -12.57
CA ALA A 260 -2.69 -7.20 -12.35
C ALA A 260 -3.43 -6.36 -11.32
N GLU A 261 -4.76 -6.41 -11.32
CA GLU A 261 -5.58 -5.79 -10.28
C GLU A 261 -5.14 -6.30 -8.90
N LYS A 262 -5.08 -7.63 -8.73
CA LYS A 262 -4.64 -8.24 -7.48
C LYS A 262 -3.21 -7.83 -7.13
N ALA A 263 -2.26 -7.91 -8.06
CA ALA A 263 -0.87 -7.53 -7.84
C ALA A 263 -0.71 -6.07 -7.38
N VAL A 264 -1.44 -5.14 -8.01
CA VAL A 264 -1.45 -3.73 -7.62
C VAL A 264 -2.16 -3.52 -6.29
N SER A 265 -3.25 -4.24 -6.03
CA SER A 265 -3.97 -4.16 -4.76
C SER A 265 -3.10 -4.63 -3.58
N ASP A 266 -2.45 -5.78 -3.73
CA ASP A 266 -1.56 -6.35 -2.71
C ASP A 266 -0.40 -5.40 -2.40
N PHE A 267 0.23 -4.82 -3.43
CA PHE A 267 1.31 -3.86 -3.22
C PHE A 267 0.80 -2.48 -2.74
N SER A 268 -0.41 -2.09 -3.12
CA SER A 268 -1.07 -0.90 -2.57
C SER A 268 -1.23 -1.04 -1.04
N TRP A 269 -1.56 -2.24 -0.55
CA TRP A 269 -1.64 -2.52 0.87
C TRP A 269 -0.28 -2.45 1.58
N VAL A 270 0.78 -2.99 0.96
CA VAL A 270 2.18 -2.82 1.40
C VAL A 270 2.52 -1.34 1.59
N LEU A 271 2.26 -0.50 0.59
CA LEU A 271 2.53 0.94 0.68
C LEU A 271 1.72 1.62 1.79
N LEU A 272 0.47 1.22 1.98
CA LEU A 272 -0.38 1.74 3.05
C LEU A 272 0.22 1.43 4.44
N GLN A 273 0.68 0.20 4.68
CA GLN A 273 1.32 -0.17 5.93
C GLN A 273 2.61 0.62 6.17
N ALA A 274 3.41 0.80 5.11
CA ALA A 274 4.63 1.60 5.19
C ALA A 274 4.35 3.07 5.55
N ASP A 275 3.24 3.64 5.05
CA ASP A 275 2.79 4.99 5.38
C ASP A 275 2.30 5.16 6.81
N PHE A 276 1.49 4.20 7.27
CA PHE A 276 1.06 4.18 8.65
C PHE A 276 2.27 4.06 9.58
N LEU A 277 3.20 3.16 9.27
CA LEU A 277 4.44 3.03 10.00
C LEU A 277 5.23 4.34 10.00
N ALA A 278 5.42 4.98 8.84
CA ALA A 278 6.13 6.27 8.72
C ALA A 278 5.50 7.37 9.57
N THR A 279 4.17 7.40 9.69
CA THR A 279 3.45 8.34 10.54
C THR A 279 3.70 8.05 12.02
N GLN A 280 3.63 6.78 12.42
CA GLN A 280 3.86 6.36 13.82
C GLN A 280 5.30 6.62 14.27
N ILE A 281 6.27 6.50 13.37
CA ILE A 281 7.69 6.64 13.69
C ILE A 281 8.24 8.01 13.32
N GLN A 282 7.41 9.03 13.05
CA GLN A 282 7.83 10.33 12.51
C GLN A 282 8.95 11.00 13.33
N ASP A 283 8.92 10.84 14.66
CA ASP A 283 9.90 11.41 15.61
C ASP A 283 11.04 10.42 15.95
N HIS A 284 11.04 9.25 15.31
CA HIS A 284 12.04 8.19 15.51
C HIS A 284 13.22 8.35 14.55
N SER A 285 14.40 7.90 14.96
CA SER A 285 15.60 7.86 14.11
C SER A 285 15.48 7.00 12.85
N ALA A 286 14.44 6.16 12.75
CA ALA A 286 14.17 5.25 11.64
C ALA A 286 13.31 5.89 10.53
N ALA A 287 12.60 7.00 10.83
CA ALA A 287 11.74 7.67 9.87
C ALA A 287 12.46 8.11 8.57
N PRO A 288 13.70 8.65 8.61
CA PRO A 288 14.39 9.02 7.38
C PRO A 288 14.63 7.84 6.44
N ALA A 289 15.07 6.69 6.97
CA ALA A 289 15.35 5.50 6.17
C ALA A 289 14.08 4.94 5.50
N LEU A 290 12.96 4.93 6.23
CA LEU A 290 11.67 4.51 5.66
C LEU A 290 11.19 5.49 4.57
N ARG A 291 11.31 6.80 4.82
CA ARG A 291 10.95 7.83 3.82
C ARG A 291 11.80 7.70 2.55
N GLU A 292 13.09 7.42 2.70
CA GLU A 292 14.00 7.16 1.58
C GLU A 292 13.56 5.93 0.78
N ALA A 293 13.26 4.81 1.46
CA ALA A 293 12.75 3.59 0.82
C ALA A 293 11.43 3.82 0.05
N LEU A 294 10.57 4.74 0.52
CA LEU A 294 9.31 5.12 -0.11
C LEU A 294 9.45 6.18 -1.21
N SER A 295 10.62 6.79 -1.35
CA SER A 295 10.89 7.87 -2.31
C SER A 295 11.39 7.36 -3.67
N GLY A 296 11.48 6.04 -3.85
CA GLY A 296 11.91 5.41 -5.09
C GLY A 296 11.08 5.84 -6.32
N PRO A 297 11.68 6.00 -7.51
CA PRO A 297 10.99 6.47 -8.71
C PRO A 297 9.75 5.64 -9.09
N SER A 298 9.84 4.31 -9.04
CA SER A 298 8.76 3.38 -9.39
C SER A 298 7.66 3.39 -8.33
N VAL A 299 8.01 3.49 -7.04
CA VAL A 299 7.04 3.69 -5.96
C VAL A 299 6.25 4.98 -6.18
N ARG A 300 6.95 6.09 -6.44
CA ARG A 300 6.33 7.38 -6.71
C ARG A 300 5.42 7.31 -7.93
N HIS A 301 5.89 6.69 -9.02
CA HIS A 301 5.11 6.55 -10.24
C HIS A 301 3.82 5.77 -9.99
N LEU A 302 3.88 4.61 -9.35
CA LEU A 302 2.69 3.82 -9.06
C LEU A 302 1.70 4.56 -8.16
N VAL A 303 2.19 5.21 -7.09
CA VAL A 303 1.33 5.98 -6.17
C VAL A 303 0.63 7.13 -6.89
N LEU A 304 1.35 7.86 -7.75
CA LEU A 304 0.76 8.94 -8.56
C LEU A 304 -0.27 8.37 -9.53
N SER A 305 0.04 7.28 -10.23
CA SER A 305 -0.91 6.65 -11.17
C SER A 305 -2.19 6.18 -10.47
N LEU A 306 -2.09 5.55 -9.30
CA LEU A 306 -3.24 5.15 -8.48
C LEU A 306 -4.07 6.34 -7.99
N GLY A 307 -3.41 7.43 -7.56
CA GLY A 307 -4.12 8.64 -7.14
C GLY A 307 -4.81 9.35 -8.31
N LEU A 308 -4.15 9.43 -9.47
CA LEU A 308 -4.70 10.05 -10.66
C LEU A 308 -5.89 9.29 -11.23
N VAL A 309 -5.83 7.96 -11.36
CA VAL A 309 -6.99 7.17 -11.82
C VAL A 309 -8.20 7.37 -10.89
N SER A 310 -7.94 7.46 -9.58
CA SER A 310 -8.99 7.69 -8.59
C SER A 310 -9.62 9.08 -8.69
N LEU A 311 -8.81 10.13 -8.90
CA LEU A 311 -9.30 11.49 -9.12
C LEU A 311 -10.02 11.65 -10.45
N CYS A 312 -9.55 10.99 -11.51
CA CYS A 312 -10.23 11.00 -12.82
C CYS A 312 -11.62 10.35 -12.70
N ALA A 313 -11.71 9.22 -12.01
CA ALA A 313 -12.98 8.55 -11.76
C ALA A 313 -13.92 9.39 -10.88
N ALA A 314 -13.37 10.12 -9.90
CA ALA A 314 -14.16 10.99 -9.03
C ALA A 314 -14.73 12.23 -9.76
N ASP A 315 -14.04 12.74 -10.77
CA ASP A 315 -14.50 13.89 -11.57
C ASP A 315 -15.54 13.50 -12.63
N GLY A 316 -15.85 12.20 -12.79
CA GLY A 316 -16.84 11.71 -13.77
C GLY A 316 -16.47 11.97 -15.24
N GLY A 317 -15.20 12.29 -15.54
CA GLY A 317 -14.75 12.71 -16.86
C GLY A 317 -13.81 11.72 -17.57
N PRO A 318 -13.67 11.82 -18.91
CA PRO A 318 -12.70 11.03 -19.67
C PRO A 318 -11.29 11.50 -19.32
N SER A 319 -10.51 10.65 -18.65
CA SER A 319 -9.04 10.59 -18.47
C SER A 319 -8.18 11.82 -18.17
N HIS A 320 -8.66 13.05 -18.37
CA HIS A 320 -7.86 14.29 -18.38
C HIS A 320 -6.52 14.14 -19.13
N GLY A 321 -6.52 13.41 -20.25
CA GLY A 321 -5.33 13.16 -21.07
C GLY A 321 -4.43 12.02 -20.62
N LEU A 322 -4.83 11.22 -19.62
CA LEU A 322 -4.22 9.91 -19.41
C LEU A 322 -4.56 8.99 -20.59
N PRO A 323 -3.60 8.19 -21.10
CA PRO A 323 -3.89 7.15 -22.08
C PRO A 323 -4.98 6.23 -21.55
N ASP A 324 -5.96 5.91 -22.38
CA ASP A 324 -7.09 5.05 -22.00
C ASP A 324 -6.57 3.68 -21.52
N GLU A 325 -5.46 3.21 -22.06
CA GLU A 325 -4.79 1.98 -21.66
C GLU A 325 -4.34 2.03 -20.19
N LEU A 326 -3.81 3.16 -19.71
CA LEU A 326 -3.42 3.29 -18.29
C LEU A 326 -4.64 3.42 -17.38
N LEU A 327 -5.69 4.08 -17.86
CA LEU A 327 -6.93 4.15 -17.12
C LEU A 327 -7.66 2.82 -17.04
N LEU A 328 -7.58 1.95 -18.05
CA LEU A 328 -8.42 0.77 -18.13
C LEU A 328 -8.03 -0.30 -17.09
N HIS A 329 -6.75 -0.40 -16.73
CA HIS A 329 -6.25 -1.55 -15.96
C HIS A 329 -5.91 -1.25 -14.49
N LEU A 330 -5.73 0.02 -14.12
CA LEU A 330 -5.47 0.38 -12.72
C LEU A 330 -6.74 0.28 -11.86
N PRO A 331 -6.67 -0.34 -10.66
CA PRO A 331 -7.82 -0.43 -9.77
C PRO A 331 -8.23 0.93 -9.22
N ILE A 332 -9.55 1.14 -9.10
CA ILE A 332 -10.13 2.24 -8.31
C ILE A 332 -10.47 1.66 -6.94
N THR A 333 -9.56 1.77 -5.98
CA THR A 333 -9.72 1.10 -4.68
C THR A 333 -10.77 1.79 -3.81
N GLY A 334 -11.86 1.09 -3.53
CA GLY A 334 -12.91 1.50 -2.61
C GLY A 334 -12.61 1.16 -1.15
N CYS A 335 -13.44 1.67 -0.25
CA CYS A 335 -13.41 1.30 1.16
C CYS A 335 -13.65 -0.21 1.30
N GLY A 336 -12.75 -0.93 1.99
CA GLY A 336 -12.75 -2.39 2.06
C GLY A 336 -11.92 -3.09 0.98
N GLY A 337 -11.26 -2.34 0.08
CA GLY A 337 -10.29 -2.89 -0.88
C GLY A 337 -10.87 -3.37 -2.20
N ALA A 338 -12.20 -3.31 -2.37
CA ALA A 338 -12.85 -3.67 -3.63
C ALA A 338 -12.50 -2.68 -4.75
N ASN A 339 -12.39 -3.16 -5.99
CA ASN A 339 -12.27 -2.30 -7.15
C ASN A 339 -13.65 -1.73 -7.53
N LEU A 340 -13.76 -0.40 -7.55
CA LEU A 340 -14.99 0.33 -7.84
C LEU A 340 -15.24 0.54 -9.33
N ARG A 341 -14.35 0.06 -10.20
CA ARG A 341 -14.53 0.18 -11.65
C ARG A 341 -15.85 -0.46 -12.10
N GLY A 342 -16.62 0.26 -12.91
CA GLY A 342 -17.91 -0.22 -13.44
C GLY A 342 -19.05 -0.26 -12.41
N THR A 343 -18.82 0.21 -11.17
CA THR A 343 -19.91 0.35 -10.19
C THR A 343 -20.75 1.60 -10.47
N HIS A 344 -21.99 1.60 -9.99
CA HIS A 344 -22.95 2.70 -10.16
C HIS A 344 -23.28 3.36 -8.83
N GLY A 345 -23.85 4.57 -8.91
CA GLY A 345 -24.24 5.36 -7.75
C GLY A 345 -23.07 5.78 -6.86
N ARG A 346 -23.42 6.15 -5.63
CA ARG A 346 -22.46 6.69 -4.66
C ARG A 346 -21.59 5.59 -4.07
N GLN A 347 -20.29 5.71 -4.26
CA GLN A 347 -19.28 4.76 -3.78
C GLN A 347 -18.24 5.47 -2.93
N ARG A 348 -17.67 4.74 -1.97
CA ARG A 348 -16.66 5.30 -1.06
C ARG A 348 -15.26 4.96 -1.55
N LEU A 349 -14.50 5.98 -1.96
CA LEU A 349 -13.11 5.81 -2.32
C LEU A 349 -12.25 5.61 -1.06
N PHE A 350 -11.25 4.73 -1.14
CA PHE A 350 -10.30 4.55 -0.06
C PHE A 350 -9.35 5.76 0.08
N LYS A 351 -9.47 6.54 1.17
CA LYS A 351 -8.60 7.72 1.42
C LYS A 351 -7.11 7.43 1.32
N GLY A 352 -6.68 6.20 1.62
CA GLY A 352 -5.27 5.82 1.67
C GLY A 352 -4.57 6.02 0.33
N VAL A 353 -5.27 5.86 -0.82
CA VAL A 353 -4.72 6.17 -2.14
C VAL A 353 -4.35 7.66 -2.25
N VAL A 354 -5.23 8.55 -1.80
CA VAL A 354 -5.03 10.00 -1.89
C VAL A 354 -3.99 10.50 -0.89
N LEU A 355 -3.98 9.98 0.34
CA LEU A 355 -2.95 10.32 1.33
C LEU A 355 -1.54 9.95 0.85
N ARG A 356 -1.41 8.81 0.16
CA ARG A 356 -0.15 8.39 -0.47
C ARG A 356 0.27 9.34 -1.58
N MET A 357 -0.69 9.74 -2.43
CA MET A 357 -0.43 10.74 -3.46
C MET A 357 0.06 12.06 -2.85
N LEU A 358 -0.64 12.55 -1.82
CA LEU A 358 -0.23 13.73 -1.06
C LEU A 358 1.20 13.57 -0.51
N ARG A 359 1.56 12.45 0.09
CA ARG A 359 2.96 12.23 0.54
C ARG A 359 3.96 12.42 -0.60
N VAL A 360 3.73 11.78 -1.75
CA VAL A 360 4.64 11.87 -2.90
C VAL A 360 4.74 13.31 -3.42
N LEU A 361 3.62 14.03 -3.48
CA LEU A 361 3.59 15.45 -3.85
C LEU A 361 4.35 16.32 -2.83
N GLY A 362 4.21 16.07 -1.53
CA GLY A 362 4.93 16.77 -0.48
C GLY A 362 6.44 16.51 -0.46
N CYS A 363 6.89 15.34 -0.96
CA CYS A 363 8.30 15.02 -1.13
C CYS A 363 8.91 15.58 -2.43
N SER A 364 8.08 16.08 -3.35
CA SER A 364 8.53 16.64 -4.63
C SER A 364 9.05 18.07 -4.41
N SER A 365 10.28 18.19 -3.91
CA SER A 365 10.99 19.48 -3.88
C SER A 365 11.44 19.89 -5.29
N ALA A 366 11.70 21.18 -5.51
CA ALA A 366 12.23 21.70 -6.78
C ALA A 366 13.57 21.05 -7.20
N ALA A 367 14.29 20.40 -6.27
CA ALA A 367 15.55 19.69 -6.54
C ALA A 367 15.35 18.22 -6.96
N SER A 368 14.12 17.69 -6.93
CA SER A 368 13.82 16.31 -7.30
C SER A 368 14.01 16.10 -8.81
N THR A 369 14.92 15.21 -9.21
CA THR A 369 15.13 14.84 -10.62
C THR A 369 13.96 14.03 -11.21
N THR A 370 13.11 13.46 -10.36
CA THR A 370 11.93 12.66 -10.73
C THR A 370 10.65 13.50 -10.75
N PRO A 371 9.69 13.22 -11.66
CA PRO A 371 8.44 13.96 -11.80
C PRO A 371 7.53 13.89 -10.55
N PRO A 372 6.60 14.86 -10.38
CA PRO A 372 6.38 16.04 -11.23
C PRO A 372 7.48 17.10 -11.02
N ARG A 373 8.03 17.64 -12.12
CA ARG A 373 9.06 18.68 -12.07
C ARG A 373 8.49 20.10 -11.99
N ASP A 374 7.24 20.26 -12.40
CA ASP A 374 6.56 21.56 -12.42
C ASP A 374 5.72 21.74 -11.15
N TRP A 375 6.07 22.74 -10.35
CA TRP A 375 5.32 23.11 -9.15
C TRP A 375 3.87 23.48 -9.45
N ARG A 376 3.57 23.99 -10.66
CA ARG A 376 2.20 24.30 -11.09
C ARG A 376 1.34 23.06 -11.22
N LEU A 377 1.88 21.97 -11.77
CA LEU A 377 1.20 20.68 -11.83
C LEU A 377 0.94 20.14 -10.42
N VAL A 378 1.93 20.23 -9.52
CA VAL A 378 1.77 19.80 -8.13
C VAL A 378 0.66 20.59 -7.43
N MET A 379 0.64 21.92 -7.58
CA MET A 379 -0.43 22.75 -7.01
C MET A 379 -1.80 22.45 -7.61
N GLY A 380 -1.88 22.25 -8.94
CA GLY A 380 -3.12 21.87 -9.60
C GLY A 380 -3.70 20.59 -9.02
N LEU A 381 -2.86 19.58 -8.80
CA LEU A 381 -3.25 18.32 -8.14
C LEU A 381 -3.66 18.54 -6.69
N LEU A 382 -2.89 19.29 -5.89
CA LEU A 382 -3.23 19.60 -4.49
C LEU A 382 -4.57 20.33 -4.39
N ARG A 383 -4.83 21.28 -5.29
CA ARG A 383 -6.11 21.98 -5.40
C ARG A 383 -7.25 21.02 -5.69
N ARG A 384 -7.06 20.14 -6.68
CA ARG A 384 -8.07 19.16 -7.10
C ARG A 384 -8.41 18.18 -5.98
N ILE A 385 -7.42 17.66 -5.28
CA ILE A 385 -7.62 16.80 -4.10
C ILE A 385 -8.45 17.53 -3.03
N GLY A 386 -8.08 18.78 -2.71
CA GLY A 386 -8.80 19.56 -1.72
C GLY A 386 -10.25 19.84 -2.13
N LEU A 387 -10.48 20.18 -3.40
CA LEU A 387 -11.83 20.42 -3.92
C LEU A 387 -12.68 19.16 -3.93
N TRP A 388 -12.10 18.02 -4.29
CA TRP A 388 -12.79 16.74 -4.21
C TRP A 388 -13.18 16.38 -2.77
N ALA A 389 -12.32 16.66 -1.78
CA ALA A 389 -12.68 16.48 -0.36
C ALA A 389 -13.84 17.40 0.06
N VAL A 390 -13.86 18.66 -0.40
CA VAL A 390 -14.98 19.58 -0.18
C VAL A 390 -16.26 19.08 -0.83
N ALA A 391 -16.20 18.61 -2.09
CA ALA A 391 -17.34 18.05 -2.79
C ALA A 391 -17.90 16.82 -2.06
N SER A 392 -17.03 15.92 -1.60
CA SER A 392 -17.42 14.77 -0.77
C SER A 392 -18.15 15.21 0.51
N ALA A 393 -17.71 16.28 1.17
CA ALA A 393 -18.36 16.81 2.37
C ALA A 393 -19.76 17.40 2.10
N ARG A 394 -19.96 17.98 0.91
CA ARG A 394 -21.24 18.55 0.48
C ARG A 394 -22.24 17.45 0.11
N ALA A 395 -21.80 16.43 -0.63
CA ALA A 395 -22.63 15.30 -1.05
C ALA A 395 -23.27 14.53 0.12
N GLU A 396 -22.61 14.50 1.29
CA GLU A 396 -23.15 13.91 2.53
C GLU A 396 -24.16 14.81 3.27
N GLY A 397 -24.24 16.10 2.92
CA GLY A 397 -25.23 17.04 3.48
C GLY A 397 -26.54 17.11 2.73
N GLU A 398 -26.51 16.78 1.45
CA GLU A 398 -27.68 16.63 0.61
C GLU A 398 -28.23 15.22 0.88
N GLY A 399 -29.26 15.13 1.73
CA GLY A 399 -29.80 13.85 2.20
C GLY A 399 -30.05 12.89 1.05
N ALA A 400 -29.74 11.61 1.26
CA ALA A 400 -29.89 10.52 0.29
C ALA A 400 -31.37 10.15 0.04
N GLU A 401 -32.26 11.13 -0.09
CA GLU A 401 -33.56 10.94 -0.71
C GLU A 401 -33.33 10.77 -2.21
N ALA A 402 -32.81 9.60 -2.57
CA ALA A 402 -32.67 9.18 -3.95
C ALA A 402 -34.07 9.08 -4.54
N GLU A 403 -34.45 10.04 -5.40
CA GLU A 403 -35.54 9.82 -6.33
C GLU A 403 -35.25 8.52 -7.09
N ALA A 404 -36.16 7.55 -6.96
CA ALA A 404 -36.09 6.26 -7.62
C ALA A 404 -36.39 6.43 -9.11
N GLY A 405 -35.46 7.06 -9.83
CA GLY A 405 -35.47 7.12 -11.27
C GLY A 405 -35.21 5.73 -11.88
N PRO A 406 -35.71 5.46 -13.10
CA PRO A 406 -35.55 4.16 -13.77
C PRO A 406 -34.11 3.87 -14.24
N ALA A 407 -33.21 4.86 -14.24
CA ALA A 407 -31.82 4.68 -14.63
C ALA A 407 -30.90 4.69 -13.39
N PRO A 408 -29.90 3.80 -13.30
CA PRO A 408 -28.94 3.82 -12.21
C PRO A 408 -28.19 5.17 -12.22
N PRO A 409 -28.05 5.84 -11.07
CA PRO A 409 -27.35 7.12 -11.01
C PRO A 409 -25.90 6.96 -11.50
N PRO A 410 -25.33 8.01 -12.13
CA PRO A 410 -23.93 8.00 -12.50
C PRO A 410 -23.06 7.71 -11.27
N GLN A 411 -21.91 7.10 -11.50
CA GLN A 411 -20.98 6.78 -10.43
C GLN A 411 -20.50 8.08 -9.76
N GLU A 412 -20.66 8.17 -8.44
CA GLU A 412 -20.21 9.30 -7.63
C GLU A 412 -19.20 8.77 -6.59
N LEU A 413 -17.92 9.14 -6.70
CA LEU A 413 -16.89 8.71 -5.75
C LEU A 413 -16.70 9.75 -4.65
N VAL A 414 -17.03 9.39 -3.42
CA VAL A 414 -16.92 10.27 -2.25
C VAL A 414 -15.94 9.72 -1.21
N LEU A 415 -15.35 10.60 -0.41
CA LEU A 415 -14.70 10.24 0.84
C LEU A 415 -15.74 9.91 1.91
N ALA A 416 -15.42 8.98 2.81
CA ALA A 416 -16.21 8.83 4.03
C ALA A 416 -16.10 10.11 4.88
N THR A 417 -17.16 10.46 5.61
CA THR A 417 -17.27 11.70 6.40
C THR A 417 -16.11 11.89 7.39
N THR A 418 -15.66 10.81 8.02
CA THR A 418 -14.52 10.79 8.96
C THR A 418 -13.16 10.96 8.27
N GLU A 419 -13.12 10.94 6.94
CA GLU A 419 -11.91 10.93 6.11
C GLU A 419 -11.67 12.25 5.38
N VAL A 420 -12.73 13.06 5.23
CA VAL A 420 -12.69 14.35 4.53
C VAL A 420 -11.57 15.25 5.09
N LEU A 421 -11.56 15.49 6.40
CA LEU A 421 -10.55 16.36 7.02
C LEU A 421 -9.15 15.76 6.98
N ALA A 422 -9.04 14.44 7.09
CA ALA A 422 -7.77 13.72 7.00
C ALA A 422 -7.10 13.92 5.62
N VAL A 423 -7.88 14.14 4.56
CA VAL A 423 -7.38 14.44 3.20
C VAL A 423 -7.22 15.94 2.96
N ALA A 424 -8.23 16.74 3.33
CA ALA A 424 -8.26 18.18 3.04
C ALA A 424 -7.13 18.95 3.75
N LEU A 425 -6.85 18.64 5.02
CA LEU A 425 -5.85 19.36 5.81
C LEU A 425 -4.41 19.14 5.28
N PRO A 426 -3.94 17.90 5.01
CA PRO A 426 -2.62 17.72 4.41
C PRO A 426 -2.51 18.34 3.01
N ALA A 427 -3.56 18.29 2.19
CA ALA A 427 -3.57 18.94 0.87
C ALA A 427 -3.36 20.45 0.98
N LEU A 428 -4.11 21.11 1.89
CA LEU A 428 -3.97 22.54 2.17
C LEU A 428 -2.58 22.90 2.71
N GLU A 429 -2.04 22.11 3.63
CA GLU A 429 -0.72 22.37 4.20
C GLU A 429 0.39 22.22 3.17
N GLN A 430 0.32 21.20 2.32
CA GLN A 430 1.30 21.01 1.26
C GLN A 430 1.21 22.11 0.21
N TYR A 431 -0.01 22.51 -0.17
CA TYR A 431 -0.22 23.65 -1.08
C TYR A 431 0.43 24.89 -0.49
N ARG A 432 0.13 25.20 0.78
CA ARG A 432 0.70 26.33 1.50
C ARG A 432 2.23 26.31 1.49
N ARG A 433 2.84 25.17 1.87
CA ARG A 433 4.30 24.99 1.88
C ARG A 433 4.91 25.23 0.50
N LEU A 434 4.26 24.73 -0.55
CA LEU A 434 4.74 24.89 -1.93
C LEU A 434 4.71 26.35 -2.37
N VAL A 435 3.61 27.08 -2.12
CA VAL A 435 3.50 28.52 -2.42
C VAL A 435 4.57 29.31 -1.68
N TYR A 436 4.76 29.07 -0.38
CA TYR A 436 5.79 29.79 0.38
C TYR A 436 7.22 29.41 -0.04
N GLY A 437 7.47 28.14 -0.36
CA GLY A 437 8.76 27.69 -0.87
C GLY A 437 9.11 28.35 -2.20
N GLN A 438 8.15 28.44 -3.12
CA GLN A 438 8.34 29.12 -4.40
C GLN A 438 8.53 30.62 -4.24
N ARG A 439 7.84 31.25 -3.29
CA ARG A 439 8.06 32.68 -2.94
C ARG A 439 9.48 32.95 -2.47
N ALA A 440 10.03 32.04 -1.67
CA ALA A 440 11.40 32.16 -1.16
C ALA A 440 12.46 31.90 -2.25
N ALA A 441 12.16 31.01 -3.20
CA ALA A 441 13.06 30.66 -4.30
C ALA A 441 13.01 31.64 -5.48
N SER A 442 11.85 32.25 -5.76
CA SER A 442 11.64 33.13 -6.90
C SER A 442 12.00 34.57 -6.57
N ALA A 443 13.24 34.96 -6.89
CA ALA A 443 13.70 36.35 -6.80
C ALA A 443 13.30 37.23 -8.00
N ALA A 444 12.82 36.66 -9.13
CA ALA A 444 12.63 37.45 -10.37
C ALA A 444 11.45 37.09 -11.31
N ASP A 445 11.04 35.83 -11.51
CA ASP A 445 10.44 35.48 -12.82
C ASP A 445 8.94 35.09 -12.90
N ALA A 446 8.15 35.06 -11.81
CA ALA A 446 6.72 34.71 -11.94
C ALA A 446 5.78 35.22 -10.82
N PRO A 447 5.75 36.54 -10.51
CA PRO A 447 4.90 37.08 -9.43
C PRO A 447 3.39 36.82 -9.65
N GLY A 448 2.91 36.87 -10.91
CA GLY A 448 1.49 36.67 -11.23
C GLY A 448 0.97 35.27 -10.91
N ALA A 449 1.63 34.23 -11.43
CA ALA A 449 1.24 32.84 -11.18
C ALA A 449 1.30 32.45 -9.70
N LEU A 450 2.22 33.05 -8.94
CA LEU A 450 2.30 32.83 -7.49
C LEU A 450 1.14 33.51 -6.74
N ALA A 451 0.74 34.71 -7.16
CA ALA A 451 -0.41 35.41 -6.58
C ALA A 451 -1.73 34.65 -6.85
N GLU A 452 -1.92 34.15 -8.07
CA GLU A 452 -3.06 33.29 -8.42
C GLU A 452 -3.10 32.02 -7.57
N ALA A 453 -1.95 31.37 -7.38
CA ALA A 453 -1.83 30.20 -6.53
C ALA A 453 -2.14 30.51 -5.05
N GLU A 454 -1.67 31.64 -4.53
CA GLU A 454 -1.97 32.07 -3.17
C GLU A 454 -3.49 32.33 -3.01
N ALA A 455 -4.13 33.00 -3.98
CA ALA A 455 -5.56 33.23 -3.98
C ALA A 455 -6.36 31.92 -4.03
N ALA A 456 -5.96 30.99 -4.91
CA ALA A 456 -6.61 29.68 -5.03
C ALA A 456 -6.45 28.84 -3.75
N TRP A 457 -5.30 28.91 -3.08
CA TRP A 457 -5.09 28.29 -1.78
C TRP A 457 -6.02 28.88 -0.71
N TRP A 458 -6.14 30.21 -0.63
CA TRP A 458 -7.05 30.88 0.31
C TRP A 458 -8.50 30.48 0.09
N TRP A 459 -8.94 30.46 -1.17
CA TRP A 459 -10.30 30.05 -1.50
C TRP A 459 -10.57 28.60 -1.07
N LEU A 460 -9.65 27.68 -1.36
CA LEU A 460 -9.76 26.30 -0.89
C LEU A 460 -9.81 26.21 0.64
N ALA A 461 -9.03 27.02 1.36
CA ALA A 461 -9.04 27.02 2.82
C ALA A 461 -10.40 27.45 3.39
N VAL A 462 -11.05 28.45 2.78
CA VAL A 462 -12.41 28.90 3.14
C VAL A 462 -13.44 27.79 2.88
N GLU A 463 -13.34 27.12 1.74
CA GLU A 463 -14.21 26.01 1.36
C GLU A 463 -14.11 24.82 2.35
N VAL A 464 -12.88 24.45 2.71
CA VAL A 464 -12.63 23.40 3.71
C VAL A 464 -13.17 23.81 5.08
N ALA A 465 -12.94 25.06 5.51
CA ALA A 465 -13.47 25.56 6.77
C ALA A 465 -15.01 25.55 6.80
N THR A 466 -15.66 25.87 5.69
CA THR A 466 -17.12 25.99 5.60
C THR A 466 -17.81 24.62 5.56
N HIS A 467 -17.29 23.69 4.75
CA HIS A 467 -17.98 22.43 4.48
C HIS A 467 -17.42 21.24 5.26
N CYS A 468 -16.11 21.20 5.50
CA CYS A 468 -15.48 20.02 6.11
C CYS A 468 -15.52 20.07 7.64
N VAL A 469 -15.35 21.25 8.26
CA VAL A 469 -15.27 21.40 9.72
C VAL A 469 -16.57 21.03 10.42
N ARG A 470 -17.73 21.33 9.81
CA ARG A 470 -19.04 20.95 10.36
C ARG A 470 -19.19 19.44 10.56
N ARG A 471 -18.34 18.64 9.91
CA ARG A 471 -18.38 17.18 9.90
C ARG A 471 -17.21 16.54 10.66
N GLY A 472 -16.24 17.33 11.10
CA GLY A 472 -15.04 16.85 11.79
C GLY A 472 -15.29 16.42 13.23
N VAL A 473 -14.46 15.50 13.71
CA VAL A 473 -14.35 15.24 15.15
C VAL A 473 -13.57 16.40 15.79
N GLY A 474 -13.91 16.78 17.03
CA GLY A 474 -13.40 18.01 17.66
C GLY A 474 -11.87 18.21 17.68
N VAL A 475 -11.09 17.13 17.56
CA VAL A 475 -9.61 17.14 17.52
C VAL A 475 -9.08 17.82 16.24
N ASP A 476 -9.74 17.63 15.09
CA ASP A 476 -9.25 18.14 13.80
C ASP A 476 -9.45 19.65 13.65
N VAL A 477 -10.39 20.22 14.39
CA VAL A 477 -10.74 21.63 14.31
C VAL A 477 -9.63 22.53 14.89
N GLY A 478 -8.88 22.03 15.88
CA GLY A 478 -7.74 22.75 16.46
C GLY A 478 -6.58 22.92 15.48
N ALA A 479 -6.35 21.94 14.60
CA ALA A 479 -5.34 22.07 13.55
C ALA A 479 -5.72 23.20 12.57
N LEU A 480 -6.98 23.20 12.12
CA LEU A 480 -7.50 24.16 11.15
C LEU A 480 -7.52 25.60 11.68
N SER A 481 -7.86 25.82 12.95
CA SER A 481 -7.78 27.16 13.55
C SER A 481 -6.34 27.69 13.56
N GLY A 482 -5.36 26.82 13.86
CA GLY A 482 -3.94 27.15 13.75
C GLY A 482 -3.49 27.47 12.32
N PHE A 483 -4.08 26.84 11.31
CA PHE A 483 -3.81 27.15 9.89
C PHE A 483 -4.30 28.54 9.50
N VAL A 484 -5.58 28.81 9.75
CA VAL A 484 -6.22 30.08 9.40
C VAL A 484 -5.54 31.23 10.13
N TRP A 485 -5.28 31.07 11.43
CA TRP A 485 -4.63 32.09 12.25
C TRP A 485 -3.22 32.44 11.78
N ARG A 486 -2.38 31.43 11.49
CA ARG A 486 -1.00 31.67 11.01
C ARG A 486 -0.95 32.28 9.61
N GLY A 487 -1.92 31.99 8.75
CA GLY A 487 -2.05 32.64 7.45
C GLY A 487 -2.45 34.11 7.59
N MET A 488 -3.40 34.41 8.48
CA MET A 488 -3.91 35.77 8.71
C MET A 488 -2.86 36.70 9.33
N LEU A 489 -2.10 36.26 10.34
CA LEU A 489 -1.10 37.09 11.01
C LEU A 489 0.05 37.58 10.12
N ARG A 490 0.32 36.92 8.98
CA ARG A 490 1.40 37.30 8.07
C ARG A 490 1.01 38.35 7.04
N LYS A 491 -0.28 38.54 6.74
CA LYS A 491 -0.77 39.65 5.91
C LYS A 491 -0.88 40.90 6.79
N GLY A 492 0.27 41.49 7.15
CA GLY A 492 0.37 42.70 7.99
C GLY A 492 -0.20 43.98 7.37
N GLY A 493 -1.48 43.96 6.97
CA GLY A 493 -2.17 45.08 6.32
C GLY A 493 -3.69 44.94 6.21
N VAL A 494 -4.26 43.74 6.38
CA VAL A 494 -5.73 43.55 6.39
C VAL A 494 -6.18 43.37 7.84
N ARG A 495 -6.87 44.37 8.41
CA ARG A 495 -7.44 44.29 9.76
C ARG A 495 -8.70 43.43 9.73
N PHE A 496 -8.60 42.20 10.21
CA PHE A 496 -9.76 41.37 10.51
C PHE A 496 -10.27 41.67 11.93
N ALA A 497 -11.58 41.87 12.09
CA ALA A 497 -12.16 42.38 13.33
C ALA A 497 -12.25 41.33 14.47
N SER A 498 -12.43 40.04 14.17
CA SER A 498 -12.47 38.97 15.18
C SER A 498 -12.67 37.61 14.51
N VAL A 499 -12.01 36.55 15.02
CA VAL A 499 -12.49 35.18 14.86
C VAL A 499 -13.13 34.79 16.20
N SER A 500 -14.45 34.89 16.29
CA SER A 500 -15.18 34.55 17.50
C SER A 500 -15.55 33.07 17.50
N TYR A 501 -15.01 32.33 18.46
CA TYR A 501 -15.37 30.92 18.67
C TYR A 501 -16.60 30.82 19.57
N TRP A 502 -17.76 30.52 19.00
CA TRP A 502 -18.98 30.29 19.79
C TRP A 502 -19.22 28.79 19.92
N LYS A 503 -19.14 28.29 21.15
CA LYS A 503 -19.48 26.90 21.51
C LYS A 503 -20.88 26.90 22.10
N CYS A 504 -21.89 26.65 21.26
CA CYS A 504 -23.28 26.56 21.71
C CYS A 504 -23.74 25.09 21.56
N GLY A 505 -23.67 24.32 22.64
CA GLY A 505 -23.98 22.88 22.62
C GLY A 505 -22.97 22.04 21.83
N ARG A 506 -23.45 21.07 21.01
CA ARG A 506 -22.61 20.20 20.14
C ARG A 506 -22.13 20.89 18.85
N LEU A 507 -22.51 22.14 18.60
CA LEU A 507 -22.14 22.89 17.41
C LEU A 507 -21.07 23.92 17.76
N ALA A 508 -19.90 23.77 17.14
CA ALA A 508 -18.90 24.83 17.07
C ALA A 508 -19.13 25.61 15.78
N MET A 509 -19.40 26.92 15.89
CA MET A 509 -19.54 27.81 14.75
C MET A 509 -18.33 28.75 14.71
N MET A 510 -17.55 28.66 13.64
CA MET A 510 -16.45 29.59 13.38
C MET A 510 -16.98 30.66 12.42
N CYS A 511 -17.26 31.86 12.92
CA CYS A 511 -17.55 33.02 12.08
C CYS A 511 -16.24 33.71 11.70
N VAL A 512 -15.95 33.73 10.40
CA VAL A 512 -14.88 34.56 9.82
C VAL A 512 -15.57 35.74 9.14
N CYS A 513 -15.53 36.91 9.77
CA CYS A 513 -16.03 38.14 9.15
C CYS A 513 -14.91 38.74 8.30
N LEU A 514 -15.06 38.70 6.98
CA LEU A 514 -14.27 39.50 6.03
C LEU A 514 -14.84 40.92 6.05
N LEU A 515 -14.06 41.90 6.50
CA LEU A 515 -14.37 43.31 6.27
C LEU A 515 -13.72 43.70 4.94
N ASP A 516 -14.54 44.21 4.02
CA ASP A 516 -14.05 44.84 2.80
C ASP A 516 -13.29 46.11 3.18
N ALA A 517 -12.07 46.27 2.67
CA ALA A 517 -11.17 47.36 3.06
C ALA A 517 -11.17 48.55 2.10
N ASP A 518 -12.09 48.59 1.14
CA ASP A 518 -12.20 49.70 0.16
C ASP A 518 -13.53 50.44 0.30
N GLU A 519 -13.62 51.29 1.32
CA GLU A 519 -14.54 52.45 1.32
C GLU A 519 -13.86 53.62 2.04
N HIS A 520 -12.70 54.06 1.56
CA HIS A 520 -12.19 55.42 1.82
C HIS A 520 -11.27 55.89 0.69
N GLN A 521 -11.90 56.43 -0.36
CA GLN A 521 -11.43 57.65 -1.03
C GLN A 521 -12.63 58.54 -1.37
#